data_AF-A0A7X1B4N7-F1
#
_entry.id   AF-A0A7X1B4N7-F1
#
_cell.length_a   1.000
_cell.length_b   1.000
_cell.length_c   1.000
_cell.angle_alpha   90.00
_cell.angle_beta   90.00
_cell.angle_gamma   90.00
#
_symmetry.space_group_name_H-M   'P 1'
#
loop_
_entity.id
_entity.type
_entity.pdbx_description
1 polymer ?
#
loop_
_entity_poly.entity_id
_entity_poly.type
_entity_poly.pdbx_seq_one_letter_code
_entity_poly.pdbx_strand_id
1 'polypeptide(L)'
;MQLYLDHIAILTDSVEVTADSLPSSLTRFPIESFESEGTREQYIELSDRMGTKLLLIEATGVGPYSRTMAKRGPGLHHFGYITDELDEAVKYFARWGMLLHPISMETMKRQTVWMCRPEVPFLIELSHSETKEKPMPDAQISIGIAGSFSDIIWLPGMRLTGTNQSEVSLRYLNSAFSLANTLPSKRYKVIEDHKASFSEFPQVKKGEKVIFKEIDPNNSAWFSGTAQDGTKGYFPRDWFYRETTSQFAFALLDYDARELNASTGEIVNQILEYGDWLLCSNQSGEGWIPKKNIEQAGR
;
A
#
# COMPACT_ATOMS: atom_id res chain seq x y z
N MET A 1 -3.42 7.11 -14.94
CA MET A 1 -2.94 5.81 -14.45
C MET A 1 -4.05 5.01 -13.77
N GLN A 2 -4.36 3.83 -14.26
CA GLN A 2 -5.04 2.75 -13.56
C GLN A 2 -4.00 1.77 -13.01
N LEU A 3 -4.24 1.21 -11.83
CA LEU A 3 -3.42 0.17 -11.21
C LEU A 3 -4.33 -0.95 -10.75
N TYR A 4 -4.02 -2.19 -11.11
CA TYR A 4 -4.85 -3.35 -10.80
C TYR A 4 -4.03 -4.40 -10.08
N LEU A 5 -4.50 -4.92 -8.95
CA LEU A 5 -3.84 -6.07 -8.31
C LEU A 5 -4.18 -7.34 -9.13
N ASP A 6 -3.25 -7.80 -9.95
CA ASP A 6 -3.43 -8.98 -10.78
C ASP A 6 -3.17 -10.26 -9.99
N HIS A 7 -2.10 -10.32 -9.20
CA HIS A 7 -1.82 -11.51 -8.42
C HIS A 7 -1.08 -11.25 -7.12
N ILE A 8 -1.25 -12.18 -6.20
CA ILE A 8 -0.51 -12.28 -4.94
C ILE A 8 0.32 -13.55 -5.02
N ALA A 9 1.64 -13.43 -5.03
CA ALA A 9 2.53 -14.57 -5.15
C ALA A 9 2.99 -15.07 -3.77
N ILE A 10 2.79 -16.36 -3.50
CA ILE A 10 3.15 -17.05 -2.27
C ILE A 10 4.15 -18.14 -2.60
N LEU A 11 5.31 -18.07 -1.95
CA LEU A 11 6.30 -19.13 -1.98
C LEU A 11 5.86 -20.23 -1.00
N THR A 12 5.83 -21.48 -1.44
CA THR A 12 5.37 -22.63 -0.66
C THR A 12 6.32 -23.82 -0.75
N ASP A 13 6.28 -24.69 0.25
CA ASP A 13 7.00 -25.96 0.28
C ASP A 13 6.48 -26.95 -0.77
N SER A 14 5.17 -26.89 -1.07
CA SER A 14 4.54 -27.70 -2.12
C SER A 14 3.31 -26.99 -2.67
N VAL A 15 3.27 -26.83 -4.00
CA VAL A 15 2.12 -26.24 -4.68
C VAL A 15 0.88 -27.09 -4.46
N GLU A 16 0.96 -28.41 -4.60
CA GLU A 16 -0.18 -29.32 -4.43
C GLU A 16 -0.77 -29.25 -3.02
N VAL A 17 0.07 -29.44 -2.00
CA VAL A 17 -0.40 -29.47 -0.59
C VAL A 17 -1.08 -28.15 -0.24
N THR A 18 -0.52 -27.04 -0.71
CA THR A 18 -1.08 -25.72 -0.45
C THR A 18 -2.38 -25.50 -1.22
N ALA A 19 -2.43 -25.87 -2.50
CA ALA A 19 -3.62 -25.76 -3.32
C ALA A 19 -4.80 -26.61 -2.80
N ASP A 20 -4.51 -27.79 -2.27
CA ASP A 20 -5.49 -28.70 -1.67
C ASP A 20 -6.02 -28.19 -0.34
N SER A 21 -5.25 -27.35 0.38
CA SER A 21 -5.70 -26.72 1.62
C SER A 21 -6.70 -25.56 1.40
N LEU A 22 -6.75 -25.01 0.19
CA LEU A 22 -7.63 -23.90 -0.17
C LEU A 22 -9.05 -24.39 -0.51
N PRO A 23 -10.08 -23.53 -0.39
CA PRO A 23 -11.45 -23.92 -0.70
C PRO A 23 -11.58 -24.56 -2.09
N SER A 24 -12.25 -25.71 -2.15
CA SER A 24 -12.44 -26.46 -3.41
C SER A 24 -13.29 -25.71 -4.44
N SER A 25 -14.03 -24.69 -4.01
CA SER A 25 -14.83 -23.82 -4.87
C SER A 25 -14.02 -22.84 -5.72
N LEU A 26 -12.73 -22.64 -5.42
CA LEU A 26 -11.86 -21.76 -6.20
C LEU A 26 -11.45 -22.40 -7.52
N THR A 27 -11.44 -21.60 -8.59
CA THR A 27 -10.95 -22.02 -9.91
C THR A 27 -9.44 -22.17 -9.86
N ARG A 28 -8.93 -23.36 -10.22
CA ARG A 28 -7.50 -23.68 -10.24
C ARG A 28 -7.04 -23.86 -11.68
N PHE A 29 -5.94 -23.21 -12.03
CA PHE A 29 -5.25 -23.45 -13.30
C PHE A 29 -4.33 -24.68 -13.18
N PRO A 30 -3.86 -25.25 -14.30
CA PRO A 30 -2.87 -26.33 -14.28
C PRO A 30 -1.60 -25.93 -13.52
N ILE A 31 -0.95 -26.90 -12.89
CA ILE A 31 0.39 -26.70 -12.34
C ILE A 31 1.39 -26.76 -13.50
N GLU A 32 2.19 -25.71 -13.66
CA GLU A 32 3.20 -25.60 -14.70
C GLU A 32 4.61 -25.67 -14.08
N SER A 33 5.60 -26.08 -14.87
CA SER A 33 7.00 -26.16 -14.45
C SER A 33 7.86 -25.26 -15.31
N PHE A 34 8.65 -24.40 -14.67
CA PHE A 34 9.52 -23.44 -15.34
C PHE A 34 10.98 -23.79 -15.02
N GLU A 35 11.57 -24.68 -15.83
CA GLU A 35 12.94 -25.18 -15.60
C GLU A 35 13.98 -24.05 -15.56
N SER A 36 13.82 -23.03 -16.40
CA SER A 36 14.72 -21.87 -16.43
C SER A 36 14.67 -21.03 -15.15
N GLU A 37 13.57 -21.08 -14.41
CA GLU A 37 13.37 -20.34 -13.17
C GLU A 37 13.59 -21.23 -11.93
N GLY A 38 13.59 -22.56 -12.14
CA GLY A 38 13.67 -23.54 -11.08
C GLY A 38 12.42 -23.54 -10.20
N THR A 39 11.24 -23.39 -10.81
CA THR A 39 9.95 -23.31 -10.11
C THR A 39 8.90 -24.26 -10.67
N ARG A 40 7.94 -24.60 -9.81
CA ARG A 40 6.62 -25.10 -10.18
C ARG A 40 5.59 -24.11 -9.69
N GLU A 41 4.58 -23.82 -10.51
CA GLU A 41 3.67 -22.73 -10.23
C GLU A 41 2.23 -23.08 -10.53
N GLN A 42 1.31 -22.50 -9.77
CA GLN A 42 -0.11 -22.60 -10.02
C GLN A 42 -0.81 -21.29 -9.72
N TYR A 43 -1.59 -20.83 -10.69
CA TYR A 43 -2.56 -19.77 -10.47
C TYR A 43 -3.88 -20.33 -9.93
N ILE A 44 -4.49 -19.61 -9.00
CA ILE A 44 -5.80 -19.89 -8.44
C ILE A 44 -6.60 -18.59 -8.44
N GLU A 45 -7.75 -18.59 -9.09
CA GLU A 45 -8.65 -17.44 -9.15
C GLU A 45 -9.38 -17.28 -7.81
N LEU A 46 -9.25 -16.10 -7.20
CA LEU A 46 -9.86 -15.79 -5.91
C LEU A 46 -11.32 -15.33 -6.03
N SER A 47 -11.80 -15.16 -7.26
CA SER A 47 -13.17 -14.76 -7.58
C SER A 47 -13.61 -15.35 -8.92
N ASP A 48 -14.92 -15.47 -9.11
CA ASP A 48 -15.59 -16.08 -10.26
C ASP A 48 -15.54 -15.23 -11.56
N ARG A 49 -14.82 -14.10 -11.59
CA ARG A 49 -14.83 -13.16 -12.72
C ARG A 49 -13.46 -12.52 -12.97
N MET A 50 -12.54 -13.26 -13.63
CA MET A 50 -11.29 -12.72 -14.19
C MET A 50 -10.60 -11.70 -13.26
N GLY A 51 -10.33 -12.14 -12.03
CA GLY A 51 -9.93 -11.29 -10.92
C GLY A 51 -8.49 -11.50 -10.48
N THR A 52 -8.15 -10.89 -9.34
CA THR A 52 -6.90 -11.13 -8.62
C THR A 52 -6.70 -12.63 -8.40
N LYS A 53 -5.50 -13.11 -8.68
CA LYS A 53 -5.12 -14.51 -8.57
C LYS A 53 -4.19 -14.72 -7.38
N LEU A 54 -4.25 -15.90 -6.79
CA LEU A 54 -3.19 -16.40 -5.94
C LEU A 54 -2.22 -17.17 -6.83
N LEU A 55 -0.95 -16.77 -6.85
CA LEU A 55 0.12 -17.51 -7.50
C LEU A 55 0.87 -18.30 -6.43
N LEU A 56 0.78 -19.63 -6.47
CA LEU A 56 1.58 -20.51 -5.63
C LEU A 56 2.87 -20.84 -6.37
N ILE A 57 4.02 -20.70 -5.69
CA ILE A 57 5.34 -20.97 -6.25
C ILE A 57 6.06 -21.96 -5.36
N GLU A 58 6.49 -23.09 -5.91
CA GLU A 58 7.36 -24.07 -5.27
C GLU A 58 8.74 -24.01 -5.93
N ALA A 59 9.80 -23.87 -5.13
CA ALA A 59 11.16 -23.88 -5.63
C ALA A 59 11.62 -25.33 -5.89
N THR A 60 11.92 -25.67 -7.14
CA THR A 60 12.39 -27.00 -7.54
C THR A 60 13.87 -27.04 -7.91
N GLY A 61 14.48 -25.87 -8.14
CA GLY A 61 15.89 -25.74 -8.53
C GLY A 61 16.71 -24.80 -7.63
N VAL A 62 18.02 -24.76 -7.88
CA VAL A 62 18.92 -23.79 -7.24
C VAL A 62 18.70 -22.42 -7.88
N GLY A 63 18.28 -21.44 -7.09
CA GLY A 63 17.85 -20.16 -7.66
C GLY A 63 17.41 -19.12 -6.62
N PRO A 64 16.86 -17.99 -7.08
CA PRO A 64 16.36 -16.95 -6.19
C PRO A 64 15.25 -17.46 -5.26
N TYR A 65 14.36 -18.32 -5.75
CA TYR A 65 13.26 -18.88 -4.97
C TYR A 65 13.74 -19.83 -3.86
N SER A 66 14.65 -20.78 -4.15
CA SER A 66 15.20 -21.67 -3.12
C SER A 66 16.08 -20.94 -2.09
N ARG A 67 16.83 -19.91 -2.50
CA ARG A 67 17.54 -19.02 -1.54
C ARG A 67 16.56 -18.26 -0.64
N THR A 68 15.47 -17.78 -1.21
CA THR A 68 14.42 -17.09 -0.46
C THR A 68 13.76 -18.06 0.53
N MET A 69 13.38 -19.25 0.08
CA MET A 69 12.84 -20.31 0.92
C MET A 69 13.78 -20.64 2.10
N ALA A 70 15.07 -20.84 1.84
CA ALA A 70 16.05 -21.12 2.90
C ALA A 70 16.22 -19.96 3.90
N LYS A 71 16.07 -18.70 3.43
CA LYS A 71 16.27 -17.52 4.28
C LYS A 71 15.09 -17.21 5.18
N ARG A 72 13.85 -17.37 4.69
CA ARG A 72 12.64 -16.91 5.39
C ARG A 72 11.50 -17.93 5.46
N GLY A 73 11.64 -19.09 4.84
CA GLY A 73 10.58 -20.09 4.73
C GLY A 73 9.49 -19.72 3.72
N PRO A 74 8.38 -20.49 3.71
CA PRO A 74 7.21 -20.22 2.89
C PRO A 74 6.51 -18.92 3.33
N GLY A 75 5.83 -18.27 2.40
CA GLY A 75 5.08 -17.05 2.65
C GLY A 75 5.09 -16.09 1.46
N LEU A 76 4.60 -14.87 1.70
CA LEU A 76 4.45 -13.84 0.69
C LEU A 76 5.76 -13.54 -0.08
N HIS A 77 5.68 -13.56 -1.40
CA HIS A 77 6.80 -13.30 -2.30
C HIS A 77 6.71 -11.94 -2.97
N HIS A 78 5.59 -11.65 -3.65
CA HIS A 78 5.37 -10.35 -4.26
C HIS A 78 3.89 -10.07 -4.48
N PHE A 79 3.60 -8.80 -4.74
CA PHE A 79 2.33 -8.35 -5.31
C PHE A 79 2.55 -7.95 -6.76
N GLY A 80 1.80 -8.58 -7.66
CA GLY A 80 1.77 -8.25 -9.07
C GLY A 80 0.66 -7.25 -9.37
N TYR A 81 1.04 -6.07 -9.86
CA TYR A 81 0.10 -5.08 -10.35
C TYR A 81 0.22 -4.87 -11.85
N ILE A 82 -0.92 -4.68 -12.49
CA ILE A 82 -1.04 -4.27 -13.88
C ILE A 82 -1.39 -2.78 -13.95
N THR A 83 -0.79 -2.03 -14.89
CA THR A 83 -1.06 -0.60 -15.05
C THR A 83 -1.04 -0.14 -16.50
N ASP A 84 -1.85 0.87 -16.82
CA ASP A 84 -1.84 1.55 -18.12
C ASP A 84 -0.74 2.65 -18.23
N GLU A 85 -0.12 3.04 -17.12
CA GLU A 85 0.90 4.10 -17.05
C GLU A 85 2.04 3.68 -16.12
N LEU A 86 2.94 2.82 -16.63
CA LEU A 86 4.02 2.19 -15.85
C LEU A 86 4.92 3.20 -15.13
N ASP A 87 5.33 4.27 -15.81
CA ASP A 87 6.19 5.30 -15.23
C ASP A 87 5.52 6.02 -14.05
N GLU A 88 4.22 6.29 -14.14
CA GLU A 88 3.46 6.91 -13.04
C GLU A 88 3.29 5.94 -11.87
N ALA A 89 3.12 4.63 -12.15
CA ALA A 89 3.02 3.62 -11.10
C ALA A 89 4.34 3.50 -10.33
N VAL A 90 5.47 3.51 -11.05
CA VAL A 90 6.81 3.53 -10.45
C VAL A 90 6.99 4.77 -9.57
N LYS A 91 6.68 5.97 -10.08
CA LYS A 91 6.77 7.22 -9.31
C LYS A 91 5.91 7.17 -8.06
N TYR A 92 4.72 6.61 -8.17
CA TYR A 92 3.80 6.48 -7.06
C TYR A 92 4.36 5.56 -5.97
N PHE A 93 4.77 4.33 -6.28
CA PHE A 93 5.36 3.43 -5.28
C PHE A 93 6.70 3.96 -4.74
N ALA A 94 7.45 4.70 -5.56
CA ALA A 94 8.67 5.38 -5.11
C ALA A 94 8.40 6.45 -4.05
N ARG A 95 7.27 7.17 -4.14
CA ARG A 95 6.83 8.08 -3.07
C ARG A 95 6.67 7.32 -1.77
N TRP A 96 6.13 6.09 -1.80
CA TRP A 96 6.00 5.19 -0.64
C TRP A 96 7.28 4.49 -0.19
N GLY A 97 8.44 4.94 -0.68
CA GLY A 97 9.74 4.43 -0.26
C GLY A 97 10.16 3.11 -0.89
N MET A 98 9.44 2.65 -1.92
CA MET A 98 9.89 1.54 -2.75
C MET A 98 11.04 1.99 -3.67
N LEU A 99 12.04 1.14 -3.82
CA LEU A 99 13.22 1.35 -4.65
C LEU A 99 13.16 0.42 -5.86
N LEU A 100 13.71 0.85 -7.00
CA LEU A 100 13.86 -0.03 -8.14
C LEU A 100 14.80 -1.21 -7.81
N HIS A 101 14.31 -2.43 -8.02
CA HIS A 101 15.13 -3.62 -7.93
C HIS A 101 15.99 -3.76 -9.20
N PRO A 102 17.28 -4.15 -9.10
CA PRO A 102 18.19 -4.21 -10.25
C PRO A 102 17.71 -5.08 -11.41
N ILE A 103 16.93 -6.13 -11.14
CA ILE A 103 16.34 -7.00 -12.18
C ILE A 103 15.46 -6.22 -13.18
N SER A 104 14.95 -5.05 -12.77
CA SER A 104 14.18 -4.15 -13.64
C SER A 104 14.95 -3.74 -14.88
N MET A 105 16.28 -3.67 -14.83
CA MET A 105 17.11 -3.37 -16.00
C MET A 105 16.95 -4.40 -17.13
N GLU A 106 16.60 -5.63 -16.78
CA GLU A 106 16.36 -6.72 -17.72
C GLU A 106 14.89 -6.81 -18.12
N THR A 107 13.99 -6.68 -17.14
CA THR A 107 12.54 -6.89 -17.34
C THR A 107 11.84 -5.68 -17.96
N MET A 108 12.43 -4.49 -17.93
CA MET A 108 11.88 -3.29 -18.60
C MET A 108 11.67 -3.47 -20.11
N LYS A 109 12.45 -4.35 -20.75
CA LYS A 109 12.27 -4.73 -22.15
C LYS A 109 10.90 -5.37 -22.42
N ARG A 110 10.29 -5.95 -21.38
CA ARG A 110 8.95 -6.55 -21.38
C ARG A 110 7.92 -5.65 -20.71
N GLN A 111 8.28 -4.39 -20.42
CA GLN A 111 7.44 -3.43 -19.70
C GLN A 111 7.04 -3.91 -18.29
N THR A 112 7.96 -4.59 -17.61
CA THR A 112 7.81 -5.01 -16.21
C THR A 112 8.91 -4.39 -15.34
N VAL A 113 8.51 -3.79 -14.22
CA VAL A 113 9.39 -3.21 -13.20
C VAL A 113 9.21 -3.96 -11.90
N TRP A 114 10.32 -4.23 -11.23
CA TRP A 114 10.33 -4.79 -9.88
C TRP A 114 10.80 -3.73 -8.89
N MET A 115 10.08 -3.58 -7.79
CA MET A 115 10.43 -2.67 -6.71
C MET A 115 10.59 -3.41 -5.39
N CYS A 116 11.52 -2.97 -4.56
CA CYS A 116 11.82 -3.53 -3.25
C CYS A 116 11.99 -2.43 -2.21
N ARG A 117 11.95 -2.78 -0.93
CA ARG A 117 12.31 -1.85 0.15
C ARG A 117 13.02 -2.63 1.25
N PRO A 118 14.06 -2.08 1.89
CA PRO A 118 14.66 -2.71 3.07
C PRO A 118 13.59 -3.03 4.12
N GLU A 119 13.72 -4.18 4.78
CA GLU A 119 12.80 -4.68 5.82
C GLU A 119 11.38 -5.04 5.33
N VAL A 120 11.07 -4.82 4.06
CA VAL A 120 9.87 -5.33 3.42
C VAL A 120 10.17 -6.71 2.84
N PRO A 121 9.55 -7.80 3.34
CA PRO A 121 9.90 -9.15 2.95
C PRO A 121 9.21 -9.57 1.65
N PHE A 122 8.88 -8.65 0.74
CA PHE A 122 8.26 -8.95 -0.54
C PHE A 122 8.62 -7.88 -1.58
N LEU A 123 8.40 -8.22 -2.85
CA LEU A 123 8.59 -7.30 -3.97
C LEU A 123 7.23 -6.75 -4.45
N ILE A 124 7.30 -5.65 -5.19
CA ILE A 124 6.19 -5.16 -6.03
C ILE A 124 6.59 -5.36 -7.47
N GLU A 125 5.80 -6.13 -8.21
CA GLU A 125 5.90 -6.26 -9.65
C GLU A 125 4.89 -5.31 -10.30
N LEU A 126 5.34 -4.48 -11.23
CA LEU A 126 4.51 -3.57 -12.00
C LEU A 126 4.65 -3.92 -13.47
N SER A 127 3.57 -4.36 -14.10
CA SER A 127 3.56 -4.74 -15.51
C SER A 127 2.61 -3.83 -16.31
N HIS A 128 3.06 -3.34 -17.47
CA HIS A 128 2.20 -2.55 -18.33
C HIS A 128 1.16 -3.42 -19.06
N SER A 129 -0.08 -2.96 -19.12
CA SER A 129 -1.10 -3.53 -20.01
C SER A 129 -2.07 -2.44 -20.45
N GLU A 130 -2.44 -2.46 -21.74
CA GLU A 130 -3.53 -1.64 -22.28
C GLU A 130 -4.92 -2.20 -21.93
N THR A 131 -4.96 -3.42 -21.38
CA THR A 131 -6.22 -4.10 -21.06
C THR A 131 -6.83 -3.47 -19.82
N LYS A 132 -7.98 -2.83 -19.98
CA LYS A 132 -8.76 -2.29 -18.87
C LYS A 132 -9.50 -3.43 -18.18
N GLU A 133 -8.94 -3.94 -17.08
CA GLU A 133 -9.66 -4.89 -16.24
C GLU A 133 -10.80 -4.18 -15.48
N LYS A 134 -11.87 -4.93 -15.16
CA LYS A 134 -12.99 -4.40 -14.38
C LYS A 134 -12.62 -4.38 -12.90
N PRO A 135 -12.88 -3.29 -12.16
CA PRO A 135 -12.76 -3.26 -10.71
C PRO A 135 -13.56 -4.40 -10.06
N MET A 136 -12.95 -5.09 -9.09
CA MET A 136 -13.64 -6.11 -8.31
C MET A 136 -14.26 -5.56 -7.02
N PRO A 137 -15.33 -6.20 -6.51
CA PRO A 137 -15.85 -5.93 -5.17
C PRO A 137 -14.84 -6.35 -4.09
N ASP A 138 -14.98 -5.78 -2.90
CA ASP A 138 -14.20 -6.09 -1.71
C ASP A 138 -14.02 -7.60 -1.49
N ALA A 139 -12.80 -8.06 -1.24
CA ALA A 139 -12.61 -9.36 -0.62
C ALA A 139 -11.48 -9.36 0.41
N GLN A 140 -11.48 -10.42 1.20
CA GLN A 140 -10.54 -10.65 2.29
C GLN A 140 -9.90 -12.01 2.11
N ILE A 141 -8.57 -12.03 2.13
CA ILE A 141 -7.75 -13.24 2.02
C ILE A 141 -6.87 -13.24 3.25
N SER A 142 -6.81 -14.34 3.99
CA SER A 142 -5.85 -14.50 5.08
C SER A 142 -4.72 -15.40 4.62
N ILE A 143 -3.48 -14.93 4.75
CA ILE A 143 -2.30 -15.65 4.28
C ILE A 143 -1.29 -15.74 5.42
N GLY A 144 -0.80 -16.94 5.71
CA GLY A 144 0.35 -17.13 6.60
C GLY A 144 1.59 -16.43 6.04
N ILE A 145 2.19 -15.52 6.81
CA ILE A 145 3.48 -14.94 6.45
C ILE A 145 4.43 -15.13 7.63
N ALA A 146 5.53 -15.86 7.42
CA ALA A 146 6.56 -16.03 8.43
C ALA A 146 7.19 -14.67 8.81
N GLY A 147 6.98 -14.22 10.04
CA GLY A 147 7.57 -12.99 10.58
C GLY A 147 6.67 -12.21 11.54
N SER A 148 7.26 -11.30 12.33
CA SER A 148 6.50 -10.31 13.12
C SER A 148 6.25 -9.07 12.26
N PHE A 149 5.00 -8.87 11.85
CA PHE A 149 4.57 -7.66 11.14
C PHE A 149 4.03 -6.65 12.14
N SER A 150 4.92 -5.98 12.87
CA SER A 150 4.53 -4.87 13.74
C SER A 150 4.25 -3.58 12.97
N ASP A 151 4.80 -3.45 11.75
CA ASP A 151 4.72 -2.23 10.95
C ASP A 151 4.18 -2.54 9.55
N ILE A 152 2.95 -2.08 9.32
CA ILE A 152 2.20 -2.34 8.09
C ILE A 152 2.67 -1.39 6.99
N ILE A 153 2.99 -1.95 5.83
CA ILE A 153 3.21 -1.20 4.60
C ILE A 153 1.86 -0.80 4.05
N TRP A 154 1.70 0.49 3.76
CA TRP A 154 0.59 0.94 2.95
C TRP A 154 0.77 0.40 1.53
N LEU A 155 -0.17 -0.43 1.10
CA LEU A 155 -0.34 -0.83 -0.29
C LEU A 155 -1.68 -0.26 -0.77
N PRO A 156 -1.78 0.23 -2.01
CA PRO A 156 -2.99 0.87 -2.51
C PRO A 156 -4.18 -0.08 -2.38
N GLY A 157 -5.25 0.39 -1.73
CA GLY A 157 -6.47 -0.37 -1.50
C GLY A 157 -6.35 -1.65 -0.69
N MET A 158 -5.20 -1.88 -0.06
CA MET A 158 -4.92 -3.08 0.71
C MET A 158 -4.63 -2.70 2.14
N ARG A 159 -5.34 -3.35 3.06
CA ARG A 159 -5.02 -3.32 4.47
C ARG A 159 -4.39 -4.66 4.82
N LEU A 160 -3.10 -4.62 5.12
CA LEU A 160 -2.42 -5.73 5.79
C LEU A 160 -2.69 -5.60 7.28
N THR A 161 -3.20 -6.63 7.93
CA THR A 161 -3.32 -6.68 9.39
C THR A 161 -2.60 -7.92 9.89
N GLY A 162 -1.57 -7.73 10.73
CA GLY A 162 -0.91 -8.84 11.41
C GLY A 162 -1.87 -9.51 12.39
N THR A 163 -1.86 -10.84 12.41
CA THR A 163 -2.53 -11.65 13.42
C THR A 163 -1.51 -12.14 14.46
N ASN A 164 -1.98 -12.60 15.62
CA ASN A 164 -1.12 -13.14 16.68
C ASN A 164 -0.48 -14.51 16.33
N GLN A 165 -0.63 -15.00 15.09
CA GLN A 165 -0.26 -16.36 14.69
C GLN A 165 0.69 -16.44 13.47
N SER A 166 1.46 -15.39 13.17
CA SER A 166 2.29 -15.33 11.94
C SER A 166 1.44 -15.42 10.67
N GLU A 167 0.23 -14.87 10.72
CA GLU A 167 -0.61 -14.69 9.55
C GLU A 167 -0.85 -13.20 9.32
N VAL A 168 -1.00 -12.82 8.06
CA VAL A 168 -1.45 -11.50 7.67
C VAL A 168 -2.80 -11.66 6.99
N SER A 169 -3.83 -11.01 7.56
CA SER A 169 -5.09 -10.85 6.84
C SER A 169 -4.97 -9.68 5.90
N LEU A 170 -5.26 -9.94 4.64
CA LEU A 170 -5.18 -9.04 3.52
C LEU A 170 -6.60 -8.73 3.08
N ARG A 171 -7.07 -7.53 3.40
CA ARG A 171 -8.37 -7.05 2.93
C ARG A 171 -8.13 -6.07 1.80
N TYR A 172 -8.64 -6.39 0.60
CA TYR A 172 -8.66 -5.42 -0.49
C TYR A 172 -10.06 -4.82 -0.59
N LEU A 173 -10.12 -3.49 -0.61
CA LEU A 173 -11.36 -2.70 -0.71
C LEU A 173 -11.73 -2.38 -2.16
N ASN A 174 -10.78 -2.54 -3.09
CA ASN A 174 -10.97 -2.43 -4.53
C ASN A 174 -9.73 -3.02 -5.22
N SER A 175 -9.87 -3.80 -6.28
CA SER A 175 -8.71 -4.30 -7.04
C SER A 175 -8.21 -3.31 -8.09
N ALA A 176 -8.95 -2.25 -8.39
CA ALA A 176 -8.63 -1.24 -9.39
C ALA A 176 -8.46 0.16 -8.79
N PHE A 177 -7.37 0.84 -9.13
CA PHE A 177 -7.02 2.16 -8.65
C PHE A 177 -6.81 3.11 -9.81
N SER A 178 -7.72 4.05 -9.99
CA SER A 178 -7.49 5.19 -10.87
C SER A 178 -6.68 6.25 -10.14
N LEU A 179 -5.36 6.24 -10.36
CA LEU A 179 -4.52 7.45 -10.27
C LEU A 179 -4.66 8.35 -11.51
N ALA A 180 -5.60 8.10 -12.44
CA ALA A 180 -6.00 9.11 -13.41
C ALA A 180 -6.43 10.28 -12.59
N ASN A 181 -5.48 11.24 -12.45
CA ASN A 181 -5.49 12.49 -11.74
C ASN A 181 -4.14 12.89 -11.05
N THR A 182 -3.36 13.82 -11.63
CA THR A 182 -3.43 15.16 -11.01
C THR A 182 -4.92 15.43 -10.89
N LEU A 183 -5.51 15.26 -9.71
CA LEU A 183 -6.97 15.27 -9.53
C LEU A 183 -7.62 16.25 -10.53
N PRO A 184 -8.69 15.84 -11.26
CA PRO A 184 -9.93 16.54 -11.09
C PRO A 184 -10.06 16.60 -9.61
N SER A 185 -9.47 17.66 -9.08
CA SER A 185 -9.50 18.02 -7.70
C SER A 185 -10.93 17.76 -7.37
N LYS A 186 -11.21 16.69 -6.60
CA LYS A 186 -12.56 16.52 -6.14
C LYS A 186 -12.78 17.81 -5.38
N ARG A 187 -13.67 18.62 -5.94
CA ARG A 187 -13.93 19.93 -5.42
C ARG A 187 -14.80 19.66 -4.22
N TYR A 188 -14.35 20.11 -3.09
CA TYR A 188 -15.14 20.06 -1.88
C TYR A 188 -15.64 21.46 -1.61
N LYS A 189 -16.92 21.55 -1.27
CA LYS A 189 -17.48 22.76 -0.71
C LYS A 189 -17.31 22.71 0.79
N VAL A 190 -16.73 23.75 1.36
CA VAL A 190 -16.66 23.94 2.82
C VAL A 190 -18.06 24.21 3.33
N ILE A 191 -18.54 23.37 4.25
CA ILE A 191 -19.86 23.48 4.87
C ILE A 191 -19.78 24.05 6.28
N GLU A 192 -18.59 24.09 6.87
CA GLU A 192 -18.31 24.70 8.16
C GLU A 192 -16.90 25.32 8.15
N ASP A 193 -16.77 26.55 8.65
CA ASP A 193 -15.49 27.26 8.73
C ASP A 193 -14.43 26.38 9.40
N HIS A 194 -13.28 26.25 8.75
CA HIS A 194 -12.12 25.59 9.33
C HIS A 194 -11.02 26.62 9.53
N LYS A 195 -10.61 26.79 10.78
CA LYS A 195 -9.42 27.54 11.15
C LYS A 195 -8.42 26.57 11.73
N ALA A 196 -7.18 26.74 11.32
CA ALA A 196 -6.09 25.92 11.79
C ALA A 196 -6.02 25.96 13.32
N SER A 197 -6.00 24.78 13.92
CA SER A 197 -6.17 24.61 15.36
C SER A 197 -4.96 25.10 16.17
N PHE A 198 -3.79 25.21 15.52
CA PHE A 198 -2.52 25.59 16.14
C PHE A 198 -1.78 26.62 15.28
N SER A 199 -0.89 27.40 15.90
CA SER A 199 -0.01 28.34 15.18
C SER A 199 1.27 27.66 14.66
N GLU A 200 1.63 26.51 15.22
CA GLU A 200 2.79 25.71 14.86
C GLU A 200 2.32 24.30 14.51
N PHE A 201 2.88 23.75 13.44
CA PHE A 201 2.55 22.42 12.96
C PHE A 201 3.82 21.60 12.90
N PRO A 202 3.82 20.36 13.40
CA PRO A 202 4.99 19.52 13.22
C PRO A 202 5.23 19.28 11.73
N GLN A 203 6.47 19.54 11.31
CA GLN A 203 6.98 19.21 10.01
C GLN A 203 8.10 18.20 10.21
N VAL A 204 8.10 17.14 9.41
CA VAL A 204 9.18 16.17 9.42
C VAL A 204 9.59 15.82 8.01
N LYS A 205 10.88 15.59 7.83
CA LYS A 205 11.45 15.04 6.61
C LYS A 205 11.53 13.53 6.70
N LYS A 206 11.45 12.87 5.54
CA LYS A 206 11.70 11.43 5.44
C LYS A 206 13.01 11.06 6.16
N GLY A 207 12.94 10.05 7.02
CA GLY A 207 14.03 9.54 7.85
C GLY A 207 14.16 10.23 9.20
N GLU A 208 13.50 11.37 9.44
CA GLU A 208 13.54 12.04 10.73
C GLU A 208 12.75 11.29 11.79
N LYS A 209 13.20 11.43 13.04
CA LYS A 209 12.61 10.79 14.20
C LYS A 209 11.56 11.68 14.87
N VAL A 210 10.52 11.03 15.37
CA VAL A 210 9.45 11.60 16.20
C VAL A 210 9.35 10.76 17.46
N ILE A 211 9.08 11.39 18.60
CA ILE A 211 8.72 10.70 19.83
C ILE A 211 7.25 10.32 19.73
N PHE A 212 6.98 9.03 19.57
CA PHE A 212 5.64 8.46 19.64
C PHE A 212 5.11 8.52 21.07
N LYS A 213 3.86 8.97 21.23
CA LYS A 213 3.18 8.98 22.54
C LYS A 213 2.06 7.94 22.60
N GLU A 214 1.01 8.13 21.82
CA GLU A 214 -0.16 7.23 21.80
C GLU A 214 -0.92 7.34 20.48
N ILE A 215 -1.60 6.25 20.09
CA ILE A 215 -2.57 6.29 18.99
C ILE A 215 -3.74 7.18 19.40
N ASP A 216 -4.21 8.05 18.50
CA ASP A 216 -5.35 8.91 18.79
C ASP A 216 -6.61 8.04 19.03
N PRO A 217 -7.22 8.12 20.23
CA PRO A 217 -8.39 7.32 20.56
C PRO A 217 -9.62 7.66 19.71
N ASN A 218 -9.68 8.88 19.16
CA ASN A 218 -10.76 9.33 18.29
C ASN A 218 -10.48 9.05 16.81
N ASN A 219 -9.21 8.85 16.44
CA ASN A 219 -8.82 8.56 15.07
C ASN A 219 -7.61 7.62 15.00
N SER A 220 -7.88 6.32 14.93
CA SER A 220 -6.83 5.29 14.91
C SER A 220 -5.84 5.35 13.74
N ALA A 221 -6.13 6.16 12.71
CA ALA A 221 -5.21 6.45 11.62
C ALA A 221 -4.09 7.41 12.04
N TRP A 222 -4.21 8.09 13.18
CA TRP A 222 -3.25 9.08 13.65
C TRP A 222 -2.65 8.69 15.00
N PHE A 223 -1.46 9.19 15.29
CA PHE A 223 -0.88 9.13 16.63
C PHE A 223 -0.40 10.51 17.07
N SER A 224 -0.45 10.77 18.37
CA SER A 224 0.15 11.99 18.93
C SER A 224 1.63 11.77 19.21
N GLY A 225 2.44 12.80 18.98
CA GLY A 225 3.88 12.72 19.17
C GLY A 225 4.56 14.06 19.30
N THR A 226 5.90 14.05 19.27
CA THR A 226 6.74 15.24 19.31
C THR A 226 7.85 15.13 18.26
N ALA A 227 7.90 16.08 17.33
CA ALA A 227 8.93 16.19 16.32
C ALA A 227 10.29 16.55 16.93
N GLN A 228 11.36 16.41 16.14
CA GLN A 228 12.73 16.62 16.61
C GLN A 228 13.01 18.07 17.07
N ASP A 229 12.29 19.04 16.51
CA ASP A 229 12.32 20.45 16.88
C ASP A 229 11.55 20.76 18.20
N GLY A 230 10.87 19.76 18.78
CA GLY A 230 10.04 19.90 19.98
C GLY A 230 8.57 20.18 19.70
N THR A 231 8.18 20.37 18.43
CA THR A 231 6.80 20.65 18.05
C THR A 231 5.92 19.43 18.28
N LYS A 232 4.80 19.61 18.98
CA LYS A 232 3.83 18.55 19.28
C LYS A 232 2.72 18.57 18.25
N GLY A 233 2.21 17.38 17.91
CA GLY A 233 1.02 17.27 17.08
C GLY A 233 0.69 15.84 16.74
N TYR A 234 -0.13 15.69 15.70
CA TYR A 234 -0.58 14.40 15.20
C TYR A 234 0.18 14.03 13.94
N PHE A 235 0.42 12.73 13.79
CA PHE A 235 1.20 12.16 12.71
C PHE A 235 0.42 10.99 12.08
N PRO A 236 0.39 10.86 10.74
CA PRO A 236 -0.30 9.76 10.07
C PRO A 236 0.41 8.46 10.43
N ARG A 237 -0.29 7.52 11.07
CA ARG A 237 0.31 6.29 11.58
C ARG A 237 1.06 5.51 10.50
N ASP A 238 0.46 5.39 9.31
CA ASP A 238 1.04 4.59 8.24
C ASP A 238 2.21 5.28 7.52
N TRP A 239 2.51 6.54 7.85
CA TRP A 239 3.62 7.29 7.27
C TRP A 239 4.86 7.25 8.15
N PHE A 240 4.81 6.50 9.26
CA PHE A 240 5.93 6.35 10.17
C PHE A 240 6.18 4.87 10.45
N TYR A 241 7.45 4.49 10.49
CA TYR A 241 7.89 3.21 11.04
C TYR A 241 8.08 3.38 12.55
N ARG A 242 7.43 2.54 13.36
CA ARG A 242 7.58 2.61 14.82
C ARG A 242 8.46 1.48 15.30
N GLU A 243 9.58 1.81 15.92
CA GLU A 243 10.41 0.81 16.56
C GLU A 243 9.68 0.28 17.81
N THR A 244 9.45 -1.03 17.88
CA THR A 244 8.63 -1.66 18.93
C THR A 244 9.25 -1.62 20.32
N THR A 245 10.58 -1.51 20.40
CA THR A 245 11.34 -1.49 21.65
C THR A 245 11.63 -0.08 22.15
N SER A 246 11.26 0.95 21.38
CA SER A 246 11.52 2.35 21.74
C SER A 246 10.26 3.21 21.61
N GLN A 247 10.38 4.46 22.07
CA GLN A 247 9.34 5.47 21.91
C GLN A 247 9.48 6.22 20.58
N PHE A 248 10.30 5.74 19.65
CA PHE A 248 10.58 6.45 18.42
C PHE A 248 9.76 5.92 17.25
N ALA A 249 9.33 6.87 16.42
CA ALA A 249 8.75 6.63 15.12
C ALA A 249 9.57 7.41 14.08
N PHE A 250 9.90 6.79 12.96
CA PHE A 250 10.72 7.37 11.90
C PHE A 250 9.85 7.66 10.68
N ALA A 251 9.89 8.90 10.22
CA ALA A 251 9.10 9.34 9.08
C ALA A 251 9.51 8.55 7.83
N LEU A 252 8.55 7.91 7.17
CA LEU A 252 8.76 7.22 5.90
C LEU A 252 8.68 8.18 4.71
N LEU A 253 8.02 9.32 4.93
CA LEU A 253 7.70 10.37 3.98
C LEU A 253 7.95 11.74 4.60
N ASP A 254 8.09 12.76 3.76
CA ASP A 254 7.92 14.14 4.22
C ASP A 254 6.47 14.33 4.67
N TYR A 255 6.28 15.01 5.80
CA TYR A 255 4.95 15.29 6.36
C TYR A 255 4.90 16.70 6.91
N ASP A 256 3.83 17.42 6.58
CA ASP A 256 3.46 18.72 7.15
C ASP A 256 2.03 18.60 7.72
N ALA A 257 1.90 18.85 9.02
CA ALA A 257 0.62 18.81 9.72
C ALA A 257 -0.23 20.08 9.55
N ARG A 258 0.23 21.03 8.74
CA ARG A 258 -0.48 22.29 8.49
C ARG A 258 -1.93 22.08 8.09
N GLU A 259 -2.82 22.70 8.86
CA GLU A 259 -4.24 22.79 8.56
C GLU A 259 -4.50 23.96 7.59
N LEU A 260 -5.48 23.79 6.70
CA LEU A 260 -5.85 24.82 5.73
C LEU A 260 -6.99 25.68 6.28
N ASN A 261 -6.75 26.99 6.43
CA ASN A 261 -7.85 27.91 6.70
C ASN A 261 -8.79 27.95 5.50
N ALA A 262 -10.09 27.70 5.75
CA ALA A 262 -11.11 27.70 4.72
C ALA A 262 -12.45 28.18 5.28
N SER A 263 -13.17 28.97 4.49
CA SER A 263 -14.45 29.56 4.90
C SER A 263 -15.64 28.83 4.29
N THR A 264 -16.75 28.79 5.01
CA THR A 264 -18.01 28.18 4.54
C THR A 264 -18.40 28.72 3.16
N GLY A 265 -18.70 27.83 2.23
CA GLY A 265 -19.02 28.12 0.84
C GLY A 265 -17.82 28.11 -0.11
N GLU A 266 -16.59 28.14 0.42
CA GLU A 266 -15.37 28.05 -0.38
C GLU A 266 -15.26 26.68 -1.08
N ILE A 267 -14.66 26.70 -2.27
CA ILE A 267 -14.34 25.50 -3.02
C ILE A 267 -12.85 25.20 -2.89
N VAL A 268 -12.54 24.04 -2.31
CA VAL A 268 -11.16 23.56 -2.14
C VAL A 268 -10.91 22.35 -3.04
N ASN A 269 -9.65 22.19 -3.43
CA ASN A 269 -9.22 21.12 -4.31
C ASN A 269 -8.58 19.99 -3.50
N GLN A 270 -9.15 18.78 -3.53
CA GLN A 270 -8.53 17.62 -2.88
C GLN A 270 -7.19 17.26 -3.54
N ILE A 271 -6.18 17.02 -2.69
CA ILE A 271 -4.88 16.44 -3.04
C ILE A 271 -4.81 14.99 -2.54
N LEU A 272 -5.17 14.76 -1.27
CA LEU A 272 -5.07 13.45 -0.63
C LEU A 272 -6.15 13.29 0.44
N GLU A 273 -6.56 12.05 0.72
CA GLU A 273 -7.45 11.68 1.81
C GLU A 273 -6.74 10.72 2.76
N TYR A 274 -6.80 10.97 4.06
CA TYR A 274 -6.23 10.07 5.06
C TYR A 274 -7.02 10.13 6.38
N GLY A 275 -7.56 8.99 6.81
CA GLY A 275 -8.48 8.93 7.94
C GLY A 275 -9.69 9.84 7.73
N ASP A 276 -9.99 10.68 8.73
CA ASP A 276 -11.09 11.65 8.66
C ASP A 276 -10.67 13.02 8.14
N TRP A 277 -9.52 13.11 7.47
CA TRP A 277 -8.93 14.35 6.99
C TRP A 277 -8.65 14.32 5.48
N LEU A 278 -8.73 15.49 4.87
CA LEU A 278 -8.44 15.73 3.47
C LEU A 278 -7.34 16.79 3.37
N LEU A 279 -6.23 16.45 2.72
CA LEU A 279 -5.24 17.44 2.30
C LEU A 279 -5.81 18.15 1.07
N CYS A 280 -5.95 19.46 1.17
CA CYS A 280 -6.57 20.29 0.17
C CYS A 280 -5.66 21.44 -0.24
N SER A 281 -5.98 22.08 -1.37
CA SER A 281 -5.41 23.37 -1.78
C SER A 281 -6.49 24.41 -2.06
N ASN A 282 -6.17 25.66 -1.74
CA ASN A 282 -6.91 26.87 -2.13
C ASN A 282 -5.94 28.00 -2.50
N GLN A 283 -6.42 29.24 -2.61
CA GLN A 283 -5.58 30.41 -2.94
C GLN A 283 -4.52 30.73 -1.87
N SER A 284 -4.69 30.24 -0.64
CA SER A 284 -3.77 30.47 0.48
C SER A 284 -2.66 29.40 0.57
N GLY A 285 -2.77 28.30 -0.17
CA GLY A 285 -1.79 27.21 -0.17
C GLY A 285 -2.43 25.84 0.07
N GLU A 286 -1.64 24.93 0.64
CA GLU A 286 -2.03 23.55 0.95
C GLU A 286 -2.15 23.32 2.46
N GLY A 287 -3.09 22.45 2.85
CA GLY A 287 -3.22 22.01 4.24
C GLY A 287 -4.41 21.08 4.46
N TRP A 288 -4.48 20.51 5.66
CA TRP A 288 -5.50 19.56 6.06
C TRP A 288 -6.82 20.24 6.45
N ILE A 289 -7.95 19.65 6.04
CA ILE A 289 -9.31 20.01 6.46
C ILE A 289 -10.01 18.73 6.93
N PRO A 290 -10.71 18.73 8.08
CA PRO A 290 -11.44 17.55 8.53
C PRO A 290 -12.67 17.32 7.64
N LYS A 291 -12.94 16.07 7.28
CA LYS A 291 -14.05 15.69 6.40
C LYS A 291 -15.42 16.21 6.87
N LYS A 292 -15.63 16.30 8.17
CA LYS A 292 -16.89 16.82 8.73
C LYS A 292 -17.18 18.27 8.31
N ASN A 293 -16.15 19.04 7.95
CA ASN A 293 -16.27 20.45 7.55
C ASN A 293 -16.47 20.63 6.04
N ILE A 294 -16.45 19.55 5.25
CA ILE A 294 -16.51 19.64 3.78
C ILE A 294 -17.38 18.55 3.16
N GLU A 295 -18.07 18.90 2.07
CA GLU A 295 -18.87 17.97 1.27
C GLU A 295 -18.39 17.97 -0.18
N GLN A 296 -18.53 16.83 -0.87
CA GLN A 296 -18.14 16.78 -2.28
C GLN A 296 -19.08 17.69 -3.09
N ALA A 297 -18.52 18.69 -3.77
CA ALA A 297 -19.29 19.58 -4.63
C ALA A 297 -19.85 18.79 -5.80
N GLY A 298 -21.15 18.99 -6.09
CA GLY A 298 -21.78 18.49 -7.30
C GLY A 298 -21.05 18.94 -8.56
N ARG A 299 -21.08 18.11 -9.60
CA ARG A 299 -20.49 18.43 -10.91
C ARG A 299 -21.07 19.72 -11.49
#